data_AF-A0A1T4X1G0-F1
#
_entry.id   AF-A0A1T4X1G0-F1
#
_cell.length_a   1.000
_cell.length_b   1.000
_cell.length_c   1.000
_cell.angle_alpha   90.00
_cell.angle_beta   90.00
_cell.angle_gamma   90.00
#
_symmetry.space_group_name_H-M   'P 1'
#
loop_
_entity.id
_entity.type
_entity.pdbx_description
1 polymer ?
#
loop_
_entity_poly.entity_id
_entity_poly.type
_entity_poly.pdbx_seq_one_letter_code
_entity_poly.pdbx_strand_id
1 'polypeptide(L)' 'MLRGMTSARLVALFLLGGALLNFPLLALWDKDLTIFGVPLFPAALFIIWAGLIASLAWLMEYDEH' A
#
# COMPACT_ATOMS: atom_id res chain seq x y z
N MET A 1 5.01 -6.40 -23.53
CA MET A 1 3.57 -6.55 -23.24
C MET A 1 3.45 -7.38 -21.98
N LEU A 2 3.20 -6.74 -20.83
CA LEU A 2 2.89 -7.46 -19.58
C LEU A 2 1.72 -8.40 -19.87
N ARG A 3 1.88 -9.71 -19.61
CA ARG A 3 0.82 -10.71 -19.83
C ARG A 3 -0.46 -10.18 -19.18
N GLY A 4 -1.62 -10.31 -19.83
CA GLY A 4 -2.85 -9.59 -19.44
C GLY A 4 -3.24 -9.73 -17.96
N MET A 5 -2.85 -10.83 -17.30
CA MET A 5 -3.09 -11.08 -15.87
C MET A 5 -2.19 -10.26 -14.94
N THR A 6 -0.91 -10.04 -15.29
CA THR A 6 0.02 -9.18 -14.54
C THR A 6 -0.42 -7.73 -14.60
N SER A 7 -0.87 -7.27 -15.77
CA SER A 7 -1.44 -5.93 -15.97
C SER A 7 -2.66 -5.70 -15.07
N ALA A 8 -3.59 -6.66 -15.00
CA ALA A 8 -4.76 -6.55 -14.14
C ALA A 8 -4.40 -6.48 -12.64
N ARG A 9 -3.40 -7.27 -12.20
CA ARG A 9 -2.93 -7.25 -10.81
C ARG A 9 -2.23 -5.93 -10.45
N LEU A 10 -1.44 -5.35 -11.36
CA LEU A 10 -0.82 -4.04 -11.17
C LEU A 10 -1.88 -2.92 -11.07
N VAL A 11 -2.91 -2.96 -11.93
CA VAL A 11 -4.02 -2.00 -11.84
C VAL A 11 -4.78 -2.16 -10.53
N ALA A 12 -5.06 -3.40 -10.10
CA ALA A 12 -5.70 -3.64 -8.81
C ALA A 12 -4.86 -3.12 -7.64
N LEU A 13 -3.54 -3.34 -7.65
CA LEU A 13 -2.62 -2.82 -6.64
C LEU A 13 -2.59 -1.29 -6.64
N PHE A 14 -2.61 -0.66 -7.82
CA PHE A 14 -2.70 0.80 -7.95
C PHE A 14 -4.00 1.35 -7.37
N LEU A 15 -5.16 0.75 -7.71
CA LEU A 15 -6.45 1.17 -7.19
C LEU A 15 -6.53 0.98 -5.67
N LEU A 16 -5.99 -0.14 -5.16
CA LEU A 16 -5.92 -0.41 -3.73
C LEU A 16 -5.02 0.60 -3.01
N GLY A 17 -3.84 0.90 -3.56
CA GLY A 17 -2.96 1.93 -3.01
C GLY A 17 -3.58 3.31 -3.05
N GLY A 18 -4.23 3.68 -4.16
CA GLY A 18 -4.96 4.93 -4.30
C GLY A 18 -6.14 5.04 -3.33
N ALA A 19 -6.84 3.94 -3.05
CA ALA A 19 -7.86 3.90 -2.01
C ALA A 19 -7.24 4.07 -0.61
N LEU A 20 -6.29 3.22 -0.23
CA LEU A 20 -5.68 3.26 1.11
C LEU A 20 -5.00 4.59 1.44
N LEU A 21 -4.43 5.26 0.42
CA LEU A 21 -3.77 6.55 0.54
C LEU A 21 -4.68 7.75 0.21
N ASN A 22 -5.99 7.54 0.08
CA ASN A 22 -6.92 8.66 -0.06
C ASN A 22 -7.15 9.35 1.30
N PHE A 23 -7.42 10.66 1.26
CA PHE A 23 -7.66 11.46 2.48
C PHE A 23 -8.73 10.87 3.41
N PRO A 24 -9.92 10.44 2.94
CA PRO A 24 -10.94 9.83 3.80
C PRO A 24 -10.46 8.62 4.60
N LEU A 25 -9.70 7.71 3.98
CA LEU A 25 -9.18 6.51 4.63
C LEU A 25 -7.96 6.83 5.50
N LEU A 26 -7.10 7.76 5.08
CA LEU A 26 -5.99 8.25 5.90
C LEU A 26 -6.47 8.95 7.17
N ALA A 27 -7.58 9.69 7.10
CA ALA A 27 -8.18 10.36 8.26
C ALA A 27 -8.63 9.38 9.36
N LEU A 28 -8.87 8.11 9.04
CA LEU A 28 -9.16 7.09 10.07
C LEU A 28 -7.99 6.86 11.04
N TRP A 29 -6.77 7.18 10.61
CA TRP A 29 -5.54 7.03 11.37
C TRP A 29 -5.11 8.32 12.07
N ASP A 30 -5.76 9.45 11.77
CA ASP A 30 -5.50 10.76 12.37
C ASP A 30 -6.11 10.82 13.79
N LYS A 31 -5.51 10.04 14.68
CA LYS A 31 -5.83 10.00 16.11
C LYS A 31 -4.61 10.48 16.88
N ASP A 32 -4.86 11.21 17.96
CA ASP A 32 -3.83 11.63 18.91
C ASP A 32 -3.39 10.43 19.78
N LEU A 33 -2.75 9.47 19.13
CA LEU A 33 -2.24 8.23 19.72
C LEU A 33 -0.79 8.06 19.30
N THR A 34 0.01 7.54 20.21
CA THR A 34 1.41 7.19 19.95
C THR A 34 1.64 5.71 20.24
N ILE A 35 2.47 5.06 19.43
CA ILE A 35 2.90 3.67 19.57
C ILE A 35 4.43 3.71 19.72
N PHE A 36 4.95 3.26 20.86
CA PHE A 36 6.39 3.34 21.17
C PHE A 36 7.00 4.74 20.99
N GLY A 37 6.22 5.80 21.26
CA GLY A 37 6.64 7.20 21.08
C GLY A 37 6.50 7.74 19.65
N VAL A 38 6.06 6.93 18.69
CA VAL A 38 5.80 7.34 17.30
C VAL A 38 4.31 7.63 17.13
N PRO A 39 3.91 8.79 16.54
CA PRO A 39 2.51 9.06 16.27
C PRO A 39 1.88 8.00 15.34
N LEU A 40 0.62 7.64 15.61
CA LEU A 40 -0.09 6.56 14.90
C LEU A 40 -0.19 6.84 13.40
N PHE A 41 -0.53 8.07 13.03
CA PHE A 41 -0.72 8.48 11.64
C PHE A 41 0.51 8.21 10.75
N PRO A 42 1.71 8.76 11.03
CA PRO A 42 2.89 8.46 10.24
C PRO A 42 3.27 6.98 10.29
N ALA A 43 3.09 6.29 11.43
CA ALA A 43 3.36 4.86 11.52
C ALA A 43 2.48 4.05 10.55
N ALA A 44 1.17 4.31 10.53
CA ALA A 44 0.22 3.67 9.62
C ALA A 44 0.54 3.99 8.15
N LEU A 45 0.88 5.25 7.85
CA LEU A 45 1.25 5.67 6.50
C LEU A 45 2.47 4.88 5.97
N PHE A 46 3.52 4.75 6.78
CA PHE A 46 4.70 3.98 6.40
C PHE A 46 4.42 2.48 6.28
N ILE A 47 3.56 1.91 7.13
CA ILE A 47 3.16 0.50 7.05
C ILE A 47 2.39 0.24 5.74
N ILE A 48 1.41 1.08 5.40
CA ILE A 48 0.65 0.96 4.15
C ILE A 48 1.59 1.06 2.95
N TRP A 49 2.48 2.06 2.95
CA TRP A 49 3.42 2.29 1.87
C TRP A 49 4.41 1.11 1.69
N ALA A 50 4.99 0.62 2.78
CA ALA A 50 5.87 -0.54 2.75
C ALA A 50 5.13 -1.80 2.26
N GLY A 51 3.87 -1.99 2.68
CA GLY A 51 3.02 -3.08 2.20
C GLY A 51 2.75 -3.03 0.70
N LEU A 52 2.53 -1.83 0.14
CA LEU A 52 2.38 -1.63 -1.31
C LEU A 52 3.67 -1.98 -2.06
N ILE A 53 4.83 -1.55 -1.55
CA ILE A 53 6.13 -1.87 -2.16
C ILE A 53 6.41 -3.37 -2.11
N ALA A 54 6.19 -4.01 -0.96
CA ALA A 54 6.39 -5.45 -0.82
C ALA A 54 5.47 -6.24 -1.76
N SER A 55 4.20 -5.82 -1.88
CA SER A 55 3.24 -6.41 -2.81
C SER A 55 3.66 -6.23 -4.27
N LEU A 56 4.18 -5.03 -4.62
CA LEU A 56 4.69 -4.76 -5.95
C LEU A 56 5.92 -5.62 -6.26
N ALA A 57 6.90 -5.66 -5.36
CA ALA A 57 8.11 -6.45 -5.50
C ALA A 57 7.77 -7.94 -5.68
N TRP A 58 6.90 -8.46 -4.83
CA TRP A 58 6.43 -9.85 -4.93
C TRP A 58 5.72 -10.11 -6.26
N LEU A 59 4.85 -9.20 -6.71
CA LEU A 59 4.15 -9.36 -7.99
C LEU A 59 5.13 -9.42 -9.17
N MET A 60 6.17 -8.60 -9.15
CA MET A 60 7.18 -8.56 -10.21
C MET A 60 8.06 -9.82 -10.20
N GLU A 61 8.48 -10.28 -9.02
CA GLU A 61 9.33 -11.47 -8.88
C GLU A 61 8.58 -12.77 -9.18
N TYR A 62 7.28 -12.83 -8.89
CA TYR A 62 6.44 -14.00 -9.21
C TYR A 62 6.07 -14.09 -10.70
N ASP A 63 6.21 -13.02 -11.49
CA ASP A 63 5.93 -13.04 -12.94
C ASP A 63 7.14 -13.52 -13.76
N GLU A 64 8.33 -13.61 -13.15
CA GLU A 64 9.56 -14.11 -13.77
C GLU A 64 9.69 -15.65 -13.76
N HIS A 65 8.87 -16.34 -12.97
CA HIS A 65 8.82 -17.81 -12.85
C HIS A 65 7.65 -18.42 -13.63
#